data_AF-A0A838KX07-F1
#
_entry.id   AF-A0A838KX07-F1
#
_cell.length_a   1.000
_cell.length_b   1.000
_cell.length_c   1.000
_cell.angle_alpha   90.00
_cell.angle_beta   90.00
_cell.angle_gamma   90.00
#
_symmetry.space_group_name_H-M   'P 1'
#
loop_
_entity.id
_entity.type
_entity.pdbx_description
1 polymer ?
#
loop_
_entity_poly.entity_id
_entity_poly.type
_entity_poly.pdbx_seq_one_letter_code
_entity_poly.pdbx_strand_id
1 'polypeptide(L)' 'QMRLFYERYDASGTLEHRRAHDLTIRITTRDELRLMLRLADFKVEAVYGSFEGEPFTLTSDHLIVLARK' A
#
# COMPACT_ATOMS: atom_id res chain seq x y z
N GLN A 1 -16.16 7.94 2.59
CA GLN A 1 -15.26 8.27 1.46
C GLN A 1 -14.08 9.04 2.05
N MET A 2 -12.85 8.59 1.82
CA MET A 2 -11.64 9.24 2.36
C MET A 2 -11.04 10.16 1.30
N ARG A 3 -10.67 11.38 1.70
CA ARG A 3 -10.13 12.40 0.80
C ARG A 3 -8.86 12.98 1.40
N LEU A 4 -7.77 12.92 0.65
CA LEU A 4 -6.50 13.52 1.01
C LEU A 4 -6.46 14.96 0.51
N PHE A 5 -5.95 15.86 1.35
CA PHE A 5 -5.69 17.24 0.98
C PHE A 5 -4.19 17.50 1.03
N TYR A 6 -3.64 17.99 -0.07
CA TYR A 6 -2.27 18.47 -0.14
C TYR A 6 -2.31 19.97 -0.26
N GLU A 7 -1.76 20.66 0.73
CA GLU A 7 -1.73 22.11 0.80
C GLU A 7 -0.28 22.58 0.78
N ARG A 8 0.01 23.58 -0.07
CA ARG A 8 1.30 24.26 -0.12
C ARG A 8 1.10 25.68 0.35
N TYR A 9 1.87 26.05 1.37
CA TYR A 9 1.91 27.39 1.92
C TYR A 9 3.25 28.04 1.55
N ASP A 10 3.25 29.35 1.38
CA ASP A 10 4.49 30.11 1.23
C ASP A 10 5.19 30.33 2.59
N ALA A 11 6.33 31.03 2.57
CA ALA A 11 7.10 31.33 3.77
C ALA A 11 6.38 32.25 4.77
N SER A 12 5.32 32.96 4.34
CA SER A 12 4.47 33.78 5.22
C SER A 12 3.32 32.99 5.85
N GLY A 13 3.12 31.74 5.43
CA GLY A 13 1.97 30.93 5.82
C GLY A 13 0.72 31.19 4.98
N THR A 14 0.84 31.89 3.84
CA THR A 14 -0.27 32.09 2.90
C THR A 14 -0.45 30.83 2.06
N LEU A 15 -1.68 30.32 1.96
CA LEU A 15 -2.00 29.15 1.14
C LEU A 15 -1.87 29.51 -0.35
N GLU A 16 -0.89 28.92 -1.03
CA GLU A 16 -0.71 29.12 -2.46
C GLU A 16 -1.49 28.11 -3.30
N HIS A 17 -1.62 26.87 -2.80
CA HIS A 17 -2.19 25.79 -3.59
C HIS A 17 -2.77 24.68 -2.73
N ARG A 18 -3.92 24.13 -3.17
CA ARG A 18 -4.58 23.00 -2.54
C ARG A 18 -5.03 21.99 -3.59
N ARG A 19 -4.69 20.71 -3.41
CA ARG A 19 -5.28 19.60 -4.18
C ARG A 19 -6.08 18.69 -3.25
N ALA A 20 -7.21 18.23 -3.74
CA ALA A 20 -7.98 17.16 -3.12
C ALA A 20 -7.90 15.90 -4.00
N HIS A 21 -7.63 14.76 -3.38
CA HIS A 21 -7.60 13.47 -4.06
C HIS A 21 -8.50 12.48 -3.32
N ASP A 22 -9.40 11.83 -4.05
CA ASP A 22 -10.22 10.76 -3.52
C ASP A 22 -9.36 9.50 -3.38
N LEU A 23 -9.20 9.04 -2.14
CA LEU A 23 -8.41 7.86 -1.82
C LEU A 23 -9.35 6.68 -1.58
N THR A 24 -9.29 5.70 -2.48
CA THR A 24 -9.98 4.42 -2.31
C THR A 24 -8.99 3.41 -1.74
N ILE A 25 -9.19 3.02 -0.49
CA ILE A 25 -8.42 1.95 0.15
C ILE A 25 -9.26 0.68 0.15
N ARG A 26 -8.65 -0.44 -0.24
CA ARG A 26 -9.14 -1.79 0.03
C ARG A 26 -8.18 -2.47 1.00
N ILE A 27 -8.70 -2.91 2.13
CA ILE A 27 -7.96 -3.78 3.05
C ILE A 27 -8.06 -5.20 2.50
N THR A 28 -6.94 -5.92 2.48
CA THR A 28 -6.86 -7.32 2.06
C THR A 28 -5.99 -8.08 3.05
N THR A 29 -6.34 -9.34 3.30
CA THR A 29 -5.46 -10.27 4.00
C THR A 29 -4.41 -10.86 3.06
N ARG A 30 -3.39 -11.53 3.63
CA ARG A 30 -2.38 -12.29 2.86
C ARG A 30 -3.04 -13.30 1.92
N ASP A 31 -4.03 -14.04 2.42
CA ASP A 31 -4.62 -15.16 1.68
C ASP A 31 -5.55 -14.66 0.56
N GLU A 32 -6.28 -13.57 0.81
CA GLU A 32 -7.05 -12.86 -0.25
C GLU A 32 -6.14 -12.31 -1.34
N LEU A 33 -5.03 -11.65 -0.96
CA LEU A 33 -4.06 -11.12 -1.92
C LEU A 33 -3.45 -12.26 -2.76
N ARG A 34 -3.07 -13.36 -2.12
CA ARG A 34 -2.55 -14.55 -2.80
C ARG A 34 -3.57 -15.14 -3.78
N LEU A 35 -4.85 -15.19 -3.42
CA LEU A 35 -5.91 -15.63 -4.32
C LEU A 35 -6.03 -14.70 -5.53
N MET A 36 -6.07 -13.39 -5.31
CA MET A 36 -6.17 -12.39 -6.39
C MET A 36 -4.98 -12.48 -7.35
N LEU A 37 -3.75 -12.60 -6.82
CA LEU A 37 -2.55 -12.77 -7.64
C LEU A 37 -2.61 -14.03 -8.49
N ARG A 38 -3.04 -15.16 -7.91
CA ARG A 38 -3.24 -16.41 -8.65
C ARG A 38 -4.27 -16.26 -9.77
N LEU A 39 -5.40 -15.60 -9.50
CA LEU A 39 -6.43 -15.35 -10.52
C LEU A 39 -5.96 -14.41 -11.64
N ALA A 40 -4.97 -13.57 -11.36
CA ALA A 40 -4.31 -12.70 -12.33
C ALA A 40 -3.10 -13.35 -13.02
N ASP A 41 -2.92 -14.67 -12.85
CA ASP A 41 -1.83 -15.47 -13.44
C ASP A 41 -0.43 -15.10 -12.93
N PHE A 42 -0.33 -14.71 -11.66
CA PHE A 42 0.95 -14.52 -10.99
C PHE A 42 1.30 -15.70 -10.08
N LYS A 43 2.57 -16.06 -10.07
CA LYS A 43 3.19 -16.97 -9.10
C LYS A 43 3.85 -16.18 -7.98
N VAL A 44 3.40 -16.41 -6.75
CA VAL A 44 4.04 -15.84 -5.54
C VAL A 44 5.34 -16.60 -5.27
N GLU A 45 6.46 -15.88 -5.21
CA GLU A 45 7.79 -16.44 -4.95
C GLU A 45 8.17 -16.34 -3.48
N ALA A 46 7.82 -15.22 -2.83
CA ALA A 46 8.11 -14.98 -1.42
C ALA A 46 7.12 -13.99 -0.79
N VAL A 47 7.00 -14.05 0.53
CA VAL A 47 6.18 -13.12 1.33
C VAL A 47 7.00 -12.67 2.54
N TYR A 48 7.17 -11.36 2.68
CA TYR A 48 8.02 -10.74 3.69
C TYR A 48 7.21 -9.89 4.67
N GLY A 49 7.68 -9.86 5.90
CA GLY A 49 7.14 -9.06 7.00
C GLY A 49 7.78 -7.68 7.13
N SER A 50 8.86 -7.44 6.40
CA SER A 50 9.65 -6.20 6.44
C SER A 50 10.46 -6.06 5.13
N PHE A 51 11.00 -4.86 4.89
CA PHE A 51 11.86 -4.57 3.74
C PHE A 51 13.28 -5.14 3.86
N GLU A 52 13.68 -5.60 5.06
CA GLU A 52 14.96 -6.28 5.29
C GLU A 52 14.90 -7.79 4.93
N GLY A 53 13.73 -8.27 4.50
CA GLY A 53 13.56 -9.61 3.97
C GLY A 53 13.21 -10.68 5.00
N GLU A 54 12.81 -10.32 6.22
CA GLU A 54 12.30 -11.28 7.19
C GLU A 54 10.99 -11.94 6.71
N PRO A 55 10.76 -13.22 7.04
CA PRO A 55 9.49 -13.88 6.73
C PRO A 55 8.30 -13.14 7.35
N PHE A 56 7.18 -13.13 6.63
CA PHE A 56 5.94 -12.60 7.16
C PHE A 56 5.39 -13.45 8.31
N THR A 57 5.00 -12.80 9.41
CA THR A 57 4.37 -13.41 10.59
C THR A 57 3.13 -12.61 11.01
N LEU A 58 2.43 -13.10 12.04
CA LEU A 58 1.26 -12.41 12.60
C LEU A 58 1.60 -11.08 13.30
N THR A 59 2.88 -10.84 13.60
CA THR A 59 3.36 -9.63 14.27
C THR A 59 4.10 -8.71 13.32
N SER A 60 4.08 -8.99 12.01
CA SER A 60 4.72 -8.13 11.01
C SER A 60 3.93 -6.85 10.80
N ASP A 61 4.64 -5.71 10.77
CA ASP A 61 4.05 -4.40 10.46
C ASP A 61 3.68 -4.26 8.99
N HIS A 62 4.33 -5.04 8.11
CA HIS A 62 4.12 -5.02 6.67
C HIS A 62 3.75 -6.39 6.12
N LEU A 63 2.94 -6.37 5.05
CA LEU A 63 2.72 -7.49 4.16
C LEU A 63 3.31 -7.13 2.80
N ILE A 64 4.45 -7.74 2.46
CA ILE A 64 5.15 -7.50 1.19
C ILE A 64 5.16 -8.81 0.40
N VAL A 65 4.67 -8.78 -0.85
CA VAL A 65 4.56 -9.98 -1.69
C VAL A 65 5.41 -9.80 -2.94
N LEU A 66 6.38 -10.72 -3.13
CA LEU A 66 7.13 -10.84 -4.37
C LEU A 66 6.42 -11.86 -5.28
N ALA A 67 5.99 -11.41 -6.45
CA ALA A 67 5.30 -12.25 -7.42
C ALA A 67 5.82 -12.02 -8.84
N ARG A 68 5.85 -13.09 -9.63
CA ARG A 68 6.25 -13.10 -11.03
C ARG A 68 5.06 -13.50 -11.90
N LYS A 69 4.94 -12.90 -13.07
CA LYS A 69 3.98 -13.31 -14.10
C LYS A 69 4.56 -14.45 -14.92
#